data_AF-A0A2G7FSP8-F1
#
_entry.id   AF-A0A2G7FSP8-F1
#
_cell.length_a   1.000
_cell.length_b   1.000
_cell.length_c   1.000
_cell.angle_alpha   90.00
_cell.angle_beta   90.00
_cell.angle_gamma   90.00
#
_symmetry.space_group_name_H-M   'P 1'
#
loop_
_entity.id
_entity.type
_entity.pdbx_description
1 polymer ?
#
loop_
_entity_poly.entity_id
_entity_poly.type
_entity_poly.pdbx_seq_one_letter_code
_entity_poly.pdbx_strand_id
1 'polypeptide(L)'
;MLIDLYQSYGVAQAPTTPTGDLPRASHVTFWVQHVGSWEARSLSLRELGLSTPVTVVSCRARSFSVNNRPPPKYPGHVPLNFVERGALAVGSAVGALLNPRRADLIAACGEATATPYFIYRLRDAMLSDPTGRQILRERPRITSETLPLPYLRSLPENSVGRTYAAWLDREGVSPDTRDNVQYIDDEECAYVMQRYRECHDFYHAVTGLPTFVEGEIALKAFEFLNTLIPMTGLSMFAAVRLKPAERERFFALWLPWAVRSGLASKELVNVYWEKILEKDVDELRSELGIEKPPDMREIRRMIREQKKREKERLQQSA
;
A
#
# COMPACT_ATOMS: atom_id res chain seq x y z
N MET A 1 -27.18 -5.41 -17.85
CA MET A 1 -26.30 -6.56 -18.17
C MET A 1 -25.35 -6.93 -17.01
N LEU A 2 -24.52 -6.02 -16.48
CA LEU A 2 -23.65 -6.31 -15.32
C LEU A 2 -24.41 -6.40 -13.97
N ILE A 3 -25.47 -5.61 -13.82
CA ILE A 3 -26.38 -5.66 -12.66
C ILE A 3 -27.31 -6.89 -12.74
N ASP A 4 -27.75 -7.28 -13.93
CA ASP A 4 -28.59 -8.48 -14.14
C ASP A 4 -27.83 -9.79 -13.87
N LEU A 5 -26.51 -9.80 -14.10
CA LEU A 5 -25.65 -10.94 -13.73
C LEU A 5 -25.57 -11.13 -12.20
N TYR A 6 -25.74 -10.04 -11.43
CA TYR A 6 -25.56 -10.03 -9.99
C TYR A 6 -26.82 -10.48 -9.24
N GLN A 7 -28.02 -10.12 -9.72
CA GLN A 7 -29.27 -10.53 -9.07
C GLN A 7 -29.65 -11.99 -9.30
N SER A 8 -29.10 -12.64 -10.34
CA SER A 8 -29.52 -13.99 -10.75
C SER A 8 -28.90 -15.16 -9.97
N TYR A 9 -27.85 -14.97 -9.15
CA TYR A 9 -27.05 -16.11 -8.65
C TYR A 9 -26.69 -16.09 -7.16
N GLY A 10 -27.52 -15.45 -6.32
CA GLY A 10 -27.37 -15.52 -4.88
C GLY A 10 -27.60 -16.94 -4.30
N VAL A 11 -26.64 -17.37 -3.47
CA VAL A 11 -26.71 -18.43 -2.43
C VAL A 11 -26.64 -19.89 -2.92
N ALA A 12 -25.42 -20.44 -2.97
CA ALA A 12 -25.18 -21.85 -2.66
C ALA A 12 -23.72 -22.07 -2.21
N GLN A 13 -23.53 -22.39 -0.93
CA GLN A 13 -22.30 -22.96 -0.39
C GLN A 13 -22.07 -24.37 -0.94
N ALA A 14 -20.83 -24.75 -1.20
CA ALA A 14 -20.43 -26.15 -1.49
C ALA A 14 -18.93 -26.36 -1.21
N PRO A 15 -18.45 -27.61 -1.03
CA PRO A 15 -17.62 -28.02 0.10
C PRO A 15 -16.14 -28.38 -0.21
N THR A 16 -15.44 -28.74 0.86
CA THR A 16 -14.01 -29.00 1.09
C THR A 16 -13.38 -30.27 0.48
N THR A 17 -12.02 -30.26 0.44
CA THR A 17 -10.99 -31.36 0.47
C THR A 17 -10.38 -31.88 -0.86
N PRO A 18 -9.18 -32.53 -0.89
CA PRO A 18 -7.97 -32.44 -0.03
C PRO A 18 -6.59 -32.41 -0.78
N THR A 19 -5.54 -32.10 0.01
CA THR A 19 -4.08 -32.39 -0.02
C THR A 19 -3.34 -33.02 -1.22
N GLY A 20 -2.12 -32.52 -1.49
CA GLY A 20 -1.04 -33.26 -2.19
C GLY A 20 0.26 -32.49 -2.45
N ASP A 21 1.27 -32.75 -1.61
CA ASP A 21 2.75 -32.83 -1.78
C ASP A 21 3.64 -31.78 -2.49
N LEU A 22 4.71 -31.42 -1.76
CA LEU A 22 5.93 -30.68 -2.15
C LEU A 22 6.95 -31.57 -2.90
N PRO A 23 7.96 -30.95 -3.56
CA PRO A 23 9.32 -31.23 -3.10
C PRO A 23 10.30 -30.03 -3.07
N ARG A 24 11.47 -30.33 -2.50
CA ARG A 24 12.54 -29.51 -1.92
C ARG A 24 13.46 -28.74 -2.88
N ALA A 25 14.14 -27.78 -2.25
CA ALA A 25 15.24 -26.90 -2.64
C ALA A 25 16.51 -27.56 -3.21
N SER A 26 17.29 -26.74 -3.93
CA SER A 26 18.76 -26.85 -3.94
C SER A 26 19.47 -25.60 -4.50
N HIS A 27 20.63 -25.31 -3.89
CA HIS A 27 21.80 -24.54 -4.37
C HIS A 27 21.93 -23.03 -4.09
N VAL A 28 22.69 -22.79 -3.02
CA VAL A 28 23.58 -21.66 -2.73
C VAL A 28 24.75 -21.63 -3.72
N THR A 29 25.12 -20.43 -4.21
CA THR A 29 26.54 -20.13 -4.48
C THR A 29 26.85 -18.64 -4.34
N PHE A 30 28.03 -18.44 -3.77
CA PHE A 30 28.72 -17.25 -3.28
C PHE A 30 29.48 -16.55 -4.42
N TRP A 31 29.63 -15.22 -4.38
CA TRP A 31 30.83 -14.53 -4.90
C TRP A 31 31.03 -13.19 -4.17
N VAL A 32 32.23 -13.03 -3.59
CA VAL A 32 32.80 -11.82 -2.98
C VAL A 32 34.11 -11.52 -3.71
N GLN A 33 34.56 -10.26 -3.59
CA GLN A 33 35.84 -9.64 -3.99
C GLN A 33 35.78 -8.97 -5.39
N HIS A 34 36.32 -7.77 -5.62
CA HIS A 34 37.55 -7.16 -5.09
C HIS A 34 37.46 -5.64 -4.92
N VAL A 35 38.27 -5.14 -3.99
CA VAL A 35 38.63 -3.74 -3.70
C VAL A 35 39.64 -3.25 -4.75
N GLY A 36 39.55 -1.96 -5.13
CA GLY A 36 40.53 -1.28 -5.99
C GLY A 36 40.65 0.20 -5.61
N SER A 37 41.88 0.63 -5.38
CA SER A 37 42.35 1.83 -4.68
C SER A 37 42.29 3.14 -5.47
N TRP A 38 42.43 4.22 -4.71
CA TRP A 38 42.51 5.62 -5.13
C TRP A 38 43.87 5.98 -5.73
N GLU A 39 43.92 6.93 -6.66
CA GLU A 39 45.06 7.83 -6.82
C GLU A 39 44.61 9.19 -7.36
N ALA A 40 44.91 10.24 -6.58
CA ALA A 40 44.78 11.64 -6.96
C ALA A 40 46.11 12.11 -7.58
N ARG A 41 46.05 12.84 -8.70
CA ARG A 41 47.18 13.60 -9.22
C ARG A 41 46.76 15.03 -9.50
N SER A 42 47.29 15.92 -8.67
CA SER A 42 47.26 17.36 -8.84
C SER A 42 48.30 17.79 -9.89
N LEU A 43 47.89 18.62 -10.84
CA LEU A 43 48.82 19.40 -11.66
C LEU A 43 48.56 20.89 -11.41
N SER A 44 49.64 21.55 -10.99
CA SER A 44 49.75 23.00 -10.82
C SER A 44 50.10 23.62 -12.16
N LEU A 45 49.35 24.65 -12.57
CA LEU A 45 49.83 25.65 -13.52
C LEU A 45 49.48 27.04 -12.99
N ARG A 46 50.53 27.84 -12.78
CA ARG A 46 50.44 29.29 -12.60
C ARG A 46 50.37 29.93 -13.98
N GLU A 47 49.40 30.81 -14.20
CA GLU A 47 49.54 31.89 -15.18
C GLU A 47 48.98 33.20 -14.61
N LEU A 48 49.77 34.26 -14.80
CA LEU A 48 49.49 35.66 -14.48
C LEU A 48 48.89 36.33 -15.73
N GLY A 49 47.86 37.16 -15.59
CA GLY A 49 47.44 38.00 -16.71
C GLY A 49 46.13 38.76 -16.54
N LEU A 50 46.25 39.98 -16.00
CA LEU A 50 45.52 41.22 -16.33
C LEU A 50 43.97 41.28 -16.33
N SER A 51 43.53 42.25 -15.54
CA SER A 51 42.19 42.73 -15.25
C SER A 51 41.45 43.41 -16.41
N THR A 52 40.19 43.03 -16.62
CA THR A 52 39.10 43.90 -17.10
C THR A 52 37.81 43.55 -16.35
N PRO A 53 37.02 44.53 -15.85
CA PRO A 53 35.76 44.23 -15.19
C PRO A 53 34.65 44.09 -16.23
N VAL A 54 34.36 42.86 -16.64
CA VAL A 54 33.06 42.56 -17.25
C VAL A 54 32.08 42.41 -16.10
N THR A 55 31.14 43.35 -15.97
CA THR A 55 30.00 43.21 -15.07
C THR A 55 29.08 42.13 -15.62
N VAL A 56 29.45 40.87 -15.39
CA VAL A 56 28.51 39.76 -15.51
C VAL A 56 27.52 39.99 -14.39
N VAL A 57 26.27 40.31 -14.75
CA VAL A 57 25.14 40.14 -13.83
C VAL A 57 25.14 38.67 -13.46
N SER A 58 25.83 38.34 -12.37
CA SER A 58 25.70 37.08 -11.69
C SER A 58 24.25 37.01 -11.23
N CYS A 59 23.38 36.51 -12.10
CA CYS A 59 22.23 35.77 -11.65
C CYS A 59 22.79 34.75 -10.68
N ARG A 60 22.75 35.06 -9.37
CA ARG A 60 22.89 34.05 -8.34
C ARG A 60 21.77 33.07 -8.65
N ALA A 61 22.10 32.03 -9.42
CA ALA A 61 21.46 30.75 -9.27
C ALA A 61 21.60 30.50 -7.78
N ARG A 62 20.50 30.67 -7.03
CA ARG A 62 20.46 30.29 -5.64
C ARG A 62 20.72 28.80 -5.69
N SER A 63 21.96 28.40 -5.46
CA SER A 63 22.28 27.02 -5.18
C SER A 63 21.31 26.60 -4.09
N PHE A 64 20.47 25.60 -4.36
CA PHE A 64 19.69 24.94 -3.33
C PHE A 64 20.69 24.42 -2.31
N SER A 65 20.96 25.23 -1.29
CA SER A 65 21.97 24.95 -0.29
C SER A 65 21.42 23.85 0.59
N VAL A 66 22.10 22.71 0.57
CA VAL A 66 21.92 21.57 1.49
C VAL A 66 22.04 22.01 2.97
N ASN A 67 22.55 23.21 3.24
CA ASN A 67 23.02 23.65 4.56
C ASN A 67 21.99 24.41 5.43
N ASN A 68 20.68 24.29 5.19
CA ASN A 68 19.69 24.86 6.14
C ASN A 68 18.52 23.93 6.45
N ARG A 69 18.73 22.62 6.27
CA ARG A 69 17.77 21.60 6.69
C ARG A 69 17.91 21.41 8.22
N PRO A 70 16.83 21.51 9.02
CA PRO A 70 16.91 21.26 10.45
C PRO A 70 17.38 19.81 10.71
N PRO A 71 17.96 19.52 11.89
CA PRO A 71 18.37 18.15 12.20
C PRO A 71 17.16 17.20 12.21
N PRO A 72 17.37 15.90 11.90
CA PRO A 72 16.37 14.86 12.13
C PRO A 72 15.83 14.89 13.57
N LYS A 73 14.53 14.71 13.75
CA LYS A 73 13.88 14.71 15.07
C LYS A 73 13.93 13.33 15.75
N TYR A 74 14.08 12.27 14.95
CA TYR A 74 14.23 10.88 15.38
C TYR A 74 15.03 10.11 14.30
N PRO A 75 15.54 8.89 14.58
CA PRO A 75 16.31 8.11 13.62
C PRO A 75 15.55 7.86 12.31
N GLY A 76 16.18 8.16 11.17
CA GLY A 76 15.55 8.00 9.84
C GLY A 76 14.67 9.17 9.39
N HIS A 77 14.39 10.15 10.25
CA HIS A 77 13.64 11.35 9.88
C HIS A 77 14.42 12.23 8.88
N VAL A 78 13.74 12.62 7.80
CA VAL A 78 14.21 13.56 6.78
C VAL A 78 13.28 14.78 6.80
N PRO A 79 13.71 15.89 7.44
CA PRO A 79 12.88 17.09 7.50
C PRO A 79 12.75 17.74 6.13
N LEU A 80 11.52 18.14 5.80
CA LEU A 80 11.17 18.83 4.56
C LEU A 80 10.58 20.20 4.88
N ASN A 81 11.02 21.22 4.15
CA ASN A 81 10.30 22.50 4.13
C ASN A 81 9.02 22.41 3.27
N PHE A 82 8.18 23.45 3.33
CA PHE A 82 6.89 23.46 2.61
C PHE A 82 7.03 23.25 1.10
N VAL A 83 8.05 23.84 0.47
CA VAL A 83 8.29 23.72 -0.97
C VAL A 83 8.81 22.33 -1.32
N GLU A 84 9.77 21.80 -0.56
CA GLU A 84 10.28 20.42 -0.74
C GLU A 84 9.17 19.39 -0.57
N ARG A 85 8.30 19.57 0.44
CA ARG A 85 7.16 18.68 0.69
C ARG A 85 6.14 18.75 -0.44
N GLY A 86 5.81 19.96 -0.92
CA GLY A 86 4.92 20.15 -2.07
C GLY A 86 5.47 19.51 -3.35
N ALA A 87 6.76 19.72 -3.63
CA ALA A 87 7.45 19.11 -4.77
C ALA A 87 7.49 17.58 -4.65
N LEU A 88 7.75 17.04 -3.44
CA LEU A 88 7.71 15.61 -3.17
C LEU A 88 6.31 15.05 -3.38
N ALA A 89 5.26 15.70 -2.87
CA ALA A 89 3.88 15.27 -3.04
C ALA A 89 3.48 15.19 -4.52
N VAL A 90 3.75 16.25 -5.30
CA VAL A 90 3.41 16.29 -6.73
C VAL A 90 4.25 15.31 -7.54
N GLY A 91 5.58 15.32 -7.34
CA GLY A 91 6.50 14.46 -8.09
C GLY A 91 6.25 12.98 -7.83
N SER A 92 6.00 12.60 -6.58
CA SER A 92 5.67 11.23 -6.20
C SER A 92 4.28 10.80 -6.70
N ALA A 93 3.27 11.67 -6.64
CA ALA A 93 1.94 11.37 -7.19
C ALA A 93 1.98 11.13 -8.71
N VAL A 94 2.64 12.02 -9.47
CA VAL A 94 2.79 11.87 -10.93
C VAL A 94 3.63 10.63 -11.25
N GLY A 95 4.74 10.43 -10.54
CA GLY A 95 5.61 9.27 -10.76
C GLY A 95 4.92 7.95 -10.46
N ALA A 96 4.16 7.85 -9.37
CA ALA A 96 3.35 6.67 -9.03
C ALA A 96 2.24 6.42 -10.06
N LEU A 97 1.59 7.49 -10.56
CA LEU A 97 0.58 7.37 -11.60
C LEU A 97 1.18 6.84 -12.91
N LEU A 98 2.40 7.27 -13.27
CA LEU A 98 3.10 6.81 -14.47
C LEU A 98 3.63 5.38 -14.31
N ASN A 99 4.22 5.06 -13.16
CA ASN A 99 4.79 3.76 -12.84
C ASN A 99 4.24 3.21 -11.50
N PRO A 100 3.11 2.48 -11.53
CA PRO A 100 2.48 1.94 -10.32
C PRO A 100 3.32 0.90 -9.55
N ARG A 101 4.41 0.38 -10.16
CA ARG A 101 5.30 -0.57 -9.49
C ARG A 101 6.26 0.09 -8.50
N ARG A 102 6.31 1.42 -8.48
CA ARG A 102 7.14 2.21 -7.56
C ARG A 102 6.38 2.46 -6.26
N ALA A 103 6.35 1.45 -5.40
CA ALA A 103 5.69 1.53 -4.09
C ALA A 103 6.28 2.64 -3.20
N ASP A 104 7.58 2.92 -3.35
CA ASP A 104 8.30 4.02 -2.72
C ASP A 104 7.69 5.39 -3.03
N LEU A 105 7.20 5.61 -4.27
CA LEU A 105 6.54 6.85 -4.66
C LEU A 105 5.15 6.97 -4.03
N ILE A 106 4.42 5.87 -3.91
CA ILE A 106 3.12 5.86 -3.21
C ILE A 106 3.33 6.16 -1.72
N ALA A 107 4.36 5.57 -1.11
CA ALA A 107 4.77 5.83 0.26
C ALA A 107 5.12 7.31 0.49
N ALA A 108 6.01 7.87 -0.34
CA ALA A 108 6.39 9.28 -0.29
C ALA A 108 5.19 10.23 -0.49
N CYS A 109 4.29 9.91 -1.43
CA CYS A 109 3.05 10.66 -1.63
C CYS A 109 2.15 10.62 -0.37
N GLY A 110 2.06 9.46 0.26
CA GLY A 110 1.35 9.26 1.53
C GLY A 110 1.86 10.18 2.63
N GLU A 111 3.17 10.22 2.85
CA GLU A 111 3.77 11.07 3.91
C GLU A 111 3.67 12.55 3.59
N ALA A 112 3.95 12.92 2.34
CA ALA A 112 3.95 14.31 1.93
C ALA A 112 2.55 14.94 1.99
N THR A 113 1.49 14.14 1.78
CA THR A 113 0.09 14.61 1.83
C THR A 113 -0.60 14.43 3.17
N ALA A 114 -0.06 13.62 4.09
CA ALA A 114 -0.68 13.38 5.40
C ALA A 114 -0.48 14.55 6.39
N THR A 115 0.59 15.31 6.24
CA THR A 115 0.86 16.52 7.03
C THR A 115 0.30 17.78 6.34
N PRO A 116 -0.18 18.79 7.09
CA PRO A 116 -0.08 18.94 8.54
C PRO A 116 -1.32 18.48 9.33
N TYR A 117 -2.40 18.01 8.69
CA TYR A 117 -3.67 17.77 9.38
C TYR A 117 -4.01 16.28 9.54
N PHE A 118 -3.98 15.52 8.45
CA PHE A 118 -4.59 14.20 8.39
C PHE A 118 -3.91 13.16 9.28
N ILE A 119 -2.58 13.21 9.40
CA ILE A 119 -1.87 12.29 10.29
C ILE A 119 -2.19 12.54 11.77
N TYR A 120 -2.34 13.81 12.17
CA TYR A 120 -2.69 14.17 13.54
C TYR A 120 -4.13 13.77 13.85
N ARG A 121 -5.07 13.95 12.90
CA ARG A 121 -6.44 13.42 13.03
C ARG A 121 -6.44 11.91 13.27
N LEU A 122 -5.63 11.16 12.51
CA LEU A 122 -5.57 9.70 12.63
C LEU A 122 -4.95 9.29 13.98
N ARG A 123 -3.89 9.96 14.43
CA ARG A 123 -3.31 9.76 15.77
C ARG A 123 -4.34 10.07 16.86
N ASP A 124 -5.08 11.17 16.76
CA ASP A 124 -6.07 11.56 17.76
C ASP A 124 -7.26 10.58 17.80
N ALA A 125 -7.61 9.96 16.66
CA ALA A 125 -8.56 8.85 16.60
C ALA A 125 -8.04 7.58 17.30
N MET A 126 -6.72 7.36 17.34
CA MET A 126 -6.13 6.30 18.17
C MET A 126 -6.12 6.66 19.66
N LEU A 127 -5.86 7.93 20.00
CA LEU A 127 -5.86 8.39 21.39
C LEU A 127 -7.24 8.34 22.04
N SER A 128 -8.31 8.51 21.26
CA SER A 128 -9.69 8.41 21.76
C SER A 128 -10.12 6.96 22.02
N ASP A 129 -9.49 5.97 21.40
CA ASP A 129 -9.81 4.55 21.54
C ASP A 129 -8.91 3.83 22.59
N PRO A 130 -9.45 2.99 23.49
CA PRO A 130 -8.64 2.24 24.46
C PRO A 130 -7.58 1.32 23.82
N THR A 131 -7.94 0.65 22.72
CA THR A 131 -7.03 -0.23 21.97
C THR A 131 -6.01 0.62 21.21
N GLY A 132 -6.44 1.71 20.59
CA GLY A 132 -5.56 2.69 19.94
C GLY A 132 -4.49 3.23 20.89
N ARG A 133 -4.86 3.64 22.11
CA ARG A 133 -3.89 4.07 23.16
C ARG A 133 -2.93 2.96 23.55
N GLN A 134 -3.40 1.71 23.62
CA GLN A 134 -2.53 0.57 23.91
C GLN A 134 -1.51 0.36 22.80
N ILE A 135 -1.94 0.42 21.54
CA ILE A 135 -1.07 0.31 20.36
C ILE A 135 -0.02 1.44 20.35
N LEU A 136 -0.41 2.70 20.60
CA LEU A 136 0.52 3.82 20.63
C LEU A 136 1.58 3.69 21.73
N ARG A 137 1.24 3.04 22.85
CA ARG A 137 2.19 2.75 23.94
C ARG A 137 3.13 1.59 23.61
N GLU A 138 2.57 0.48 23.15
CA GLU A 138 3.33 -0.77 22.91
C GLU A 138 4.15 -0.70 21.60
N ARG A 139 3.74 0.15 20.67
CA ARG A 139 4.32 0.35 19.33
C ARG A 139 4.66 -0.97 18.59
N PRO A 140 3.75 -1.96 18.54
CA PRO A 140 4.01 -3.21 17.83
C PRO A 140 4.26 -2.96 16.33
N ARG A 141 5.10 -3.80 15.73
CA ARG A 141 5.42 -3.81 14.29
C ARG A 141 4.88 -5.08 13.67
N ILE A 142 4.42 -4.98 12.43
CA ILE A 142 3.91 -6.11 11.66
C ILE A 142 5.01 -6.54 10.68
N THR A 143 5.80 -7.53 11.08
CA THR A 143 6.90 -8.11 10.30
C THR A 143 6.86 -9.64 10.41
N SER A 144 7.61 -10.35 9.58
CA SER A 144 7.70 -11.82 9.69
C SER A 144 8.31 -12.29 11.02
N GLU A 145 9.04 -11.42 11.73
CA GLU A 145 9.60 -11.71 13.05
C GLU A 145 8.51 -11.71 14.14
N THR A 146 7.60 -10.74 14.10
CA THR A 146 6.51 -10.60 15.08
C THR A 146 5.27 -11.41 14.70
N LEU A 147 5.10 -11.74 13.42
CA LEU A 147 4.01 -12.52 12.85
C LEU A 147 4.57 -13.73 12.08
N PRO A 148 4.92 -14.83 12.78
CA PRO A 148 5.54 -15.98 12.13
C PRO A 148 4.58 -16.63 11.14
N LEU A 149 4.86 -16.50 9.83
CA LEU A 149 4.00 -17.07 8.78
C LEU A 149 3.72 -18.58 8.95
N PRO A 150 4.66 -19.43 9.39
CA PRO A 150 4.37 -20.84 9.67
C PRO A 150 3.26 -21.03 10.72
N TYR A 151 3.25 -20.20 11.77
CA TYR A 151 2.20 -20.21 12.79
C TYR A 151 0.86 -19.82 12.17
N LEU A 152 0.81 -18.70 11.44
CA LEU A 152 -0.41 -18.23 10.79
C LEU A 152 -0.99 -19.26 9.80
N ARG A 153 -0.12 -19.96 9.07
CA ARG A 153 -0.54 -21.04 8.16
C ARG A 153 -1.09 -22.26 8.90
N SER A 154 -0.74 -22.48 10.17
CA SER A 154 -1.23 -23.61 10.98
C SER A 154 -2.60 -23.36 11.61
N LEU A 155 -3.05 -22.11 11.64
CA LEU A 155 -4.34 -21.73 12.23
C LEU A 155 -5.54 -22.25 11.41
N PRO A 156 -6.74 -22.36 12.04
CA PRO A 156 -7.97 -22.76 11.35
C PRO A 156 -8.28 -21.92 10.11
N GLU A 157 -8.87 -22.51 9.07
CA GLU A 157 -9.16 -21.85 7.78
C GLU A 157 -9.97 -20.56 7.91
N ASN A 158 -10.88 -20.50 8.87
CA ASN A 158 -11.74 -19.36 9.17
C ASN A 158 -11.10 -18.31 10.09
N SER A 159 -9.85 -18.50 10.54
CA SER A 159 -9.17 -17.52 11.38
C SER A 159 -8.63 -16.32 10.58
N VAL A 160 -8.47 -15.18 11.24
CA VAL A 160 -7.87 -13.96 10.67
C VAL A 160 -6.44 -14.23 10.19
N GLY A 161 -5.63 -14.90 11.01
CA GLY A 161 -4.23 -15.20 10.72
C GLY A 161 -4.08 -16.15 9.53
N ARG A 162 -4.90 -17.20 9.45
CA ARG A 162 -4.90 -18.10 8.29
C ARG A 162 -5.39 -17.40 7.03
N THR A 163 -6.41 -16.55 7.14
CA THR A 163 -6.89 -15.72 6.02
C THR A 163 -5.79 -14.79 5.49
N TYR A 164 -5.05 -14.14 6.39
CA TYR A 164 -3.92 -13.29 6.05
C TYR A 164 -2.80 -14.07 5.36
N ALA A 165 -2.36 -15.19 5.95
CA ALA A 165 -1.32 -16.03 5.34
C ALA A 165 -1.72 -16.58 3.96
N ALA A 166 -2.96 -17.05 3.82
CA ALA A 166 -3.47 -17.53 2.54
C ALA A 166 -3.53 -16.41 1.49
N TRP A 167 -3.86 -15.18 1.89
CA TRP A 167 -3.83 -14.02 0.99
C TRP A 167 -2.39 -13.68 0.56
N LEU A 168 -1.43 -13.64 1.50
CA LEU A 168 -0.01 -13.42 1.19
C LEU A 168 0.51 -14.46 0.19
N ASP A 169 0.23 -15.75 0.45
CA ASP A 169 0.66 -16.86 -0.41
C ASP A 169 0.05 -16.74 -1.82
N ARG A 170 -1.21 -16.30 -1.92
CA ARG A 170 -1.93 -16.13 -3.19
C ARG A 170 -1.44 -14.93 -4.01
N GLU A 171 -1.08 -13.84 -3.36
CA GLU A 171 -0.62 -12.61 -4.02
C GLU A 171 0.90 -12.59 -4.21
N GLY A 172 1.64 -13.46 -3.53
CA GLY A 172 3.10 -13.56 -3.62
C GLY A 172 3.83 -12.38 -2.99
N VAL A 173 3.29 -11.84 -1.90
CA VAL A 173 3.83 -10.67 -1.17
C VAL A 173 4.26 -11.05 0.24
N SER A 174 5.05 -10.17 0.88
CA SER A 174 5.58 -10.38 2.24
C SER A 174 5.34 -9.13 3.12
N PRO A 175 5.04 -9.30 4.43
CA PRO A 175 4.90 -8.18 5.36
C PRO A 175 6.17 -7.32 5.47
N ASP A 176 7.34 -7.87 5.18
CA ASP A 176 8.64 -7.19 5.39
C ASP A 176 9.01 -6.19 4.28
N THR A 177 8.15 -6.00 3.29
CA THR A 177 8.43 -5.18 2.10
C THR A 177 8.10 -3.70 2.26
N ARG A 178 7.69 -3.27 3.46
CA ARG A 178 7.18 -1.92 3.74
C ARG A 178 8.31 -0.94 4.03
N ASP A 179 8.39 0.13 3.25
CA ASP A 179 9.35 1.22 3.47
C ASP A 179 9.08 1.96 4.80
N ASN A 180 10.17 2.30 5.49
CA ASN A 180 10.13 3.12 6.69
C ASN A 180 9.64 4.55 6.37
N VAL A 181 8.85 5.12 7.28
CA VAL A 181 8.43 6.53 7.24
C VAL A 181 9.62 7.46 7.50
N GLN A 182 9.79 8.49 6.68
CA GLN A 182 10.94 9.41 6.70
C GLN A 182 10.54 10.88 6.82
N TYR A 183 9.42 11.30 6.22
CA TYR A 183 9.08 12.69 5.96
C TYR A 183 8.02 13.26 6.91
N ILE A 184 7.68 12.57 7.99
CA ILE A 184 6.74 13.02 9.02
C ILE A 184 7.51 13.56 10.22
N ASP A 185 7.22 14.79 10.61
CA ASP A 185 8.00 15.50 11.63
C ASP A 185 7.81 15.00 13.07
N ASP A 186 6.61 14.53 13.42
CA ASP A 186 6.28 14.04 14.76
C ASP A 186 6.49 12.53 14.82
N GLU A 187 7.26 12.05 15.80
CA GLU A 187 7.67 10.64 15.90
C GLU A 187 6.48 9.70 16.13
N GLU A 188 5.51 10.10 16.96
CA GLU A 188 4.31 9.29 17.20
C GLU A 188 3.44 9.24 15.94
N CYS A 189 3.23 10.37 15.26
CA CYS A 189 2.58 10.41 13.94
C CYS A 189 3.32 9.57 12.89
N ALA A 190 4.65 9.55 12.92
CA ALA A 190 5.44 8.72 12.03
C ALA A 190 5.19 7.22 12.30
N TYR A 191 5.08 6.83 13.57
CA TYR A 191 4.65 5.49 13.95
C TYR A 191 3.23 5.17 13.47
N VAL A 192 2.27 6.09 13.61
CA VAL A 192 0.89 5.91 13.13
C VAL A 192 0.85 5.66 11.62
N MET A 193 1.58 6.46 10.83
CA MET A 193 1.69 6.26 9.38
C MET A 193 2.35 4.92 9.04
N GLN A 194 3.40 4.56 9.78
CA GLN A 194 4.09 3.29 9.59
C GLN A 194 3.17 2.10 9.87
N ARG A 195 2.45 2.11 10.99
CA ARG A 195 1.47 1.07 11.32
C ARG A 195 0.39 0.97 10.24
N TYR A 196 -0.16 2.10 9.78
CA TYR A 196 -1.12 2.11 8.68
C TYR A 196 -0.57 1.38 7.43
N ARG A 197 0.69 1.62 7.06
CA ARG A 197 1.34 0.95 5.92
C ARG A 197 1.46 -0.56 6.11
N GLU A 198 1.81 -0.99 7.32
CA GLU A 198 2.02 -2.41 7.61
C GLU A 198 0.70 -3.18 7.74
N CYS A 199 -0.34 -2.53 8.28
CA CYS A 199 -1.68 -3.10 8.37
C CYS A 199 -2.39 -3.22 7.00
N HIS A 200 -1.91 -2.54 5.96
CA HIS A 200 -2.56 -2.50 4.65
C HIS A 200 -2.85 -3.90 4.07
N ASP A 201 -1.92 -4.85 4.22
CA ASP A 201 -2.13 -6.21 3.73
C ASP A 201 -3.21 -6.97 4.52
N PHE A 202 -3.42 -6.63 5.80
CA PHE A 202 -4.59 -7.14 6.55
C PHE A 202 -5.89 -6.60 5.98
N TYR A 203 -5.93 -5.35 5.51
CA TYR A 203 -7.13 -4.79 4.89
C TYR A 203 -7.48 -5.54 3.60
N HIS A 204 -6.47 -5.85 2.78
CA HIS A 204 -6.64 -6.73 1.63
C HIS A 204 -7.13 -8.12 2.03
N ALA A 205 -6.51 -8.76 3.02
CA ALA A 205 -6.87 -10.10 3.44
C ALA A 205 -8.31 -10.19 3.99
N VAL A 206 -8.71 -9.24 4.84
CA VAL A 206 -10.06 -9.20 5.41
C VAL A 206 -11.11 -8.89 4.35
N THR A 207 -10.81 -8.02 3.39
CA THR A 207 -11.76 -7.73 2.29
C THR A 207 -11.68 -8.76 1.15
N GLY A 208 -10.62 -9.56 1.06
CA GLY A 208 -10.37 -10.49 -0.03
C GLY A 208 -9.94 -9.82 -1.34
N LEU A 209 -9.71 -8.51 -1.35
CA LEU A 209 -9.31 -7.75 -2.53
C LEU A 209 -7.89 -8.13 -2.99
N PRO A 210 -7.66 -8.35 -4.29
CA PRO A 210 -6.34 -8.70 -4.84
C PRO A 210 -5.46 -7.47 -5.10
N THR A 211 -4.18 -7.70 -5.39
CA THR A 211 -3.16 -6.65 -5.60
C THR A 211 -3.06 -6.11 -7.04
N PHE A 212 -3.90 -6.59 -7.97
CA PHE A 212 -3.94 -5.98 -9.30
C PHE A 212 -4.63 -4.61 -9.25
N VAL A 213 -4.34 -3.76 -10.24
CA VAL A 213 -4.76 -2.34 -10.27
C VAL A 213 -6.22 -2.08 -9.88
N GLU A 214 -7.19 -2.85 -10.41
CA GLU A 214 -8.62 -2.71 -10.05
C GLU A 214 -8.90 -3.01 -8.55
N GLY A 215 -8.21 -4.00 -7.96
CA GLY A 215 -8.32 -4.35 -6.54
C GLY A 215 -7.65 -3.31 -5.63
N GLU A 216 -6.47 -2.84 -6.01
CA GLU A 216 -5.77 -1.76 -5.33
C GLU A 216 -6.60 -0.48 -5.26
N ILE A 217 -7.18 -0.05 -6.39
CA ILE A 217 -8.01 1.16 -6.43
C ILE A 217 -9.26 1.00 -5.57
N ALA A 218 -9.89 -0.19 -5.59
CA ALA A 218 -11.05 -0.49 -4.74
C ALA A 218 -10.69 -0.40 -3.25
N LEU A 219 -9.54 -0.97 -2.85
CA LEU A 219 -9.09 -0.89 -1.47
C LEU A 219 -8.72 0.54 -1.07
N LYS A 220 -8.04 1.30 -1.94
CA LYS A 220 -7.70 2.71 -1.68
C LYS A 220 -8.94 3.57 -1.48
N ALA A 221 -10.03 3.32 -2.21
CA ALA A 221 -11.30 3.99 -1.98
C ALA A 221 -11.86 3.67 -0.58
N PHE A 222 -11.81 2.41 -0.17
CA PHE A 222 -12.20 1.99 1.18
C PHE A 222 -11.31 2.61 2.26
N GLU A 223 -9.98 2.57 2.09
CA GLU A 223 -9.02 3.18 3.02
C GLU A 223 -9.21 4.69 3.14
N PHE A 224 -9.54 5.39 2.06
CA PHE A 224 -9.84 6.82 2.11
C PHE A 224 -11.04 7.11 2.98
N LEU A 225 -12.11 6.32 2.83
CA LEU A 225 -13.34 6.50 3.60
C LEU A 225 -13.17 6.11 5.07
N ASN A 226 -12.27 5.17 5.38
CA ASN A 226 -11.94 4.78 6.75
C ASN A 226 -10.97 5.77 7.43
N THR A 227 -9.87 6.14 6.76
CA THR A 227 -8.72 6.83 7.38
C THR A 227 -8.58 8.30 6.99
N LEU A 228 -9.25 8.74 5.92
CA LEU A 228 -9.15 10.09 5.33
C LEU A 228 -7.73 10.53 4.94
N ILE A 229 -6.76 9.61 4.82
CA ILE A 229 -5.41 9.94 4.36
C ILE A 229 -5.51 10.41 2.89
N PRO A 230 -5.04 11.61 2.51
CA PRO A 230 -5.32 12.15 1.18
C PRO A 230 -4.77 11.32 0.02
N MET A 231 -3.61 10.69 0.20
CA MET A 231 -3.02 9.85 -0.85
C MET A 231 -3.94 8.70 -1.29
N THR A 232 -4.72 8.11 -0.38
CA THR A 232 -5.63 7.01 -0.77
C THR A 232 -6.75 7.51 -1.66
N GLY A 233 -7.28 8.71 -1.37
CA GLY A 233 -8.22 9.41 -2.25
C GLY A 233 -7.61 9.78 -3.60
N LEU A 234 -6.40 10.34 -3.61
CA LEU A 234 -5.67 10.69 -4.84
C LEU A 234 -5.37 9.44 -5.70
N SER A 235 -5.07 8.31 -5.06
CA SER A 235 -4.79 7.04 -5.73
C SER A 235 -5.98 6.52 -6.54
N MET A 236 -7.22 6.94 -6.21
CA MET A 236 -8.39 6.60 -7.01
C MET A 236 -8.31 7.16 -8.44
N PHE A 237 -7.54 8.23 -8.67
CA PHE A 237 -7.32 8.76 -10.02
C PHE A 237 -6.60 7.75 -10.93
N ALA A 238 -5.93 6.73 -10.38
CA ALA A 238 -5.40 5.61 -11.16
C ALA A 238 -6.50 4.83 -11.92
N ALA A 239 -7.79 5.03 -11.60
CA ALA A 239 -8.92 4.50 -12.35
C ALA A 239 -8.93 4.90 -13.83
N VAL A 240 -8.27 6.01 -14.20
CA VAL A 240 -8.10 6.40 -15.61
C VAL A 240 -7.27 5.40 -16.42
N ARG A 241 -6.45 4.57 -15.74
CA ARG A 241 -5.61 3.53 -16.36
C ARG A 241 -6.34 2.19 -16.51
N LEU A 242 -7.54 2.04 -15.96
CA LEU A 242 -8.33 0.82 -16.07
C LEU A 242 -8.89 0.64 -17.48
N LYS A 243 -9.03 -0.61 -17.91
CA LYS A 243 -9.74 -0.93 -19.16
C LYS A 243 -11.21 -0.47 -19.03
N PRO A 244 -11.91 -0.15 -20.14
CA PRO A 244 -13.30 0.32 -20.08
C PRO A 244 -14.22 -0.57 -19.22
N ALA A 245 -14.13 -1.91 -19.37
CA ALA A 245 -14.92 -2.86 -18.58
C ALA A 245 -14.50 -2.93 -17.10
N GLU A 246 -13.22 -2.71 -16.77
CA GLU A 246 -12.75 -2.63 -15.37
C GLU A 246 -13.24 -1.34 -14.71
N ARG A 247 -13.19 -0.23 -15.43
CA ARG A 247 -13.68 1.07 -14.97
C ARG A 247 -15.19 1.07 -14.73
N GLU A 248 -15.96 0.46 -15.63
CA GLU A 248 -17.40 0.28 -15.45
C GLU A 248 -17.71 -0.52 -14.17
N ARG A 249 -17.04 -1.66 -13.95
CA ARG A 249 -17.18 -2.43 -12.71
C ARG A 249 -16.75 -1.65 -11.47
N PHE A 250 -15.70 -0.85 -11.57
CA PHE A 250 -15.26 0.00 -10.47
C PHE A 250 -16.37 0.95 -10.01
N PHE A 251 -16.98 1.70 -10.92
CA PHE A 251 -18.06 2.62 -10.54
C PHE A 251 -19.37 1.91 -10.19
N ALA A 252 -19.66 0.76 -10.78
CA ALA A 252 -20.92 0.03 -10.53
C ALA A 252 -20.90 -0.83 -9.27
N LEU A 253 -19.74 -1.41 -8.90
CA LEU A 253 -19.63 -2.41 -7.84
C LEU A 253 -18.66 -1.96 -6.73
N TRP A 254 -17.43 -1.62 -7.09
CA TRP A 254 -16.34 -1.44 -6.12
C TRP A 254 -16.45 -0.14 -5.34
N LEU A 255 -16.72 0.98 -6.01
CA LEU A 255 -16.88 2.27 -5.35
C LEU A 255 -18.12 2.29 -4.44
N PRO A 256 -19.32 1.82 -4.86
CA PRO A 256 -20.46 1.71 -3.95
C PRO A 256 -20.20 0.81 -2.74
N TRP A 257 -19.52 -0.33 -2.94
CA TRP A 257 -19.10 -1.20 -1.83
C TRP A 257 -18.14 -0.48 -0.88
N ALA A 258 -17.15 0.23 -1.41
CA ALA A 258 -16.18 0.98 -0.62
C ALA A 258 -16.88 2.08 0.19
N VAL A 259 -17.87 2.78 -0.39
CA VAL A 259 -18.70 3.77 0.31
C VAL A 259 -19.46 3.14 1.47
N ARG A 260 -20.18 2.03 1.24
CA ARG A 260 -20.93 1.35 2.31
C ARG A 260 -20.00 0.85 3.43
N SER A 261 -18.98 0.08 3.07
CA SER A 261 -18.09 -0.55 4.05
C SER A 261 -17.17 0.47 4.73
N GLY A 262 -16.59 1.40 3.98
CA GLY A 262 -15.65 2.38 4.50
C GLY A 262 -16.30 3.31 5.52
N LEU A 263 -17.48 3.84 5.21
CA LEU A 263 -18.20 4.73 6.13
C LEU A 263 -18.85 4.02 7.32
N ALA A 264 -19.27 2.77 7.15
CA ALA A 264 -19.84 1.97 8.25
C ALA A 264 -18.76 1.38 9.17
N SER A 265 -17.52 1.26 8.68
CA SER A 265 -16.48 0.55 9.39
C SER A 265 -15.92 1.29 10.61
N LYS A 266 -15.49 0.53 11.61
CA LYS A 266 -14.62 1.06 12.68
C LYS A 266 -13.27 1.47 12.10
N GLU A 267 -12.64 2.48 12.69
CA GLU A 267 -11.29 2.95 12.33
C GLU A 267 -10.28 1.79 12.42
N LEU A 268 -9.78 1.31 11.28
CA LEU A 268 -8.99 0.07 11.23
C LEU A 268 -7.60 0.21 11.84
N VAL A 269 -7.12 1.44 11.97
CA VAL A 269 -5.87 1.75 12.65
C VAL A 269 -5.89 1.32 14.13
N ASN A 270 -7.09 1.24 14.74
CA ASN A 270 -7.30 0.82 16.12
C ASN A 270 -7.41 -0.70 16.31
N VAL A 271 -7.36 -1.48 15.22
CA VAL A 271 -7.38 -2.93 15.30
C VAL A 271 -6.00 -3.45 15.74
N TYR A 272 -5.99 -4.20 16.84
CA TYR A 272 -4.79 -4.87 17.33
C TYR A 272 -4.62 -6.24 16.65
N TRP A 273 -4.27 -6.22 15.37
CA TRP A 273 -4.15 -7.40 14.48
C TRP A 273 -3.38 -8.56 15.11
N GLU A 274 -2.27 -8.25 15.76
CA GLU A 274 -1.35 -9.20 16.38
C GLU A 274 -1.99 -10.01 17.52
N LYS A 275 -3.07 -9.49 18.13
CA LYS A 275 -3.80 -10.14 19.25
C LYS A 275 -5.07 -10.87 18.82
N ILE A 276 -5.49 -10.74 17.56
CA ILE A 276 -6.77 -11.30 17.07
C ILE A 276 -6.57 -12.35 15.96
N LEU A 277 -5.37 -12.88 15.80
CA LEU A 277 -5.00 -13.78 14.70
C LEU A 277 -5.83 -15.08 14.69
N GLU A 278 -6.18 -15.60 15.86
CA GLU A 278 -6.97 -16.83 15.99
C GLU A 278 -8.49 -16.59 15.88
N LYS A 279 -8.92 -15.32 15.92
CA LYS A 279 -10.33 -14.95 15.86
C LYS A 279 -10.94 -15.36 14.51
N ASP A 280 -12.22 -15.71 14.52
CA ASP A 280 -12.99 -15.93 13.31
C ASP A 280 -13.06 -14.65 12.45
N VAL A 281 -12.75 -14.77 11.16
CA VAL A 281 -12.66 -13.63 10.26
C VAL A 281 -14.03 -13.04 9.92
N ASP A 282 -15.10 -13.83 9.91
CA ASP A 282 -16.45 -13.35 9.63
C ASP A 282 -17.05 -12.67 10.87
N GLU A 283 -16.70 -13.15 12.07
CA GLU A 283 -16.96 -12.41 13.31
C GLU A 283 -16.25 -11.06 13.30
N LEU A 284 -14.96 -11.03 12.94
CA LEU A 284 -14.20 -9.78 12.85
C LEU A 284 -14.82 -8.80 11.84
N ARG A 285 -15.17 -9.26 10.62
CA ARG A 285 -15.84 -8.44 9.60
C ARG A 285 -17.12 -7.82 10.15
N SER A 286 -17.93 -8.62 10.83
CA SER A 286 -19.18 -8.16 11.44
C SER A 286 -18.93 -7.10 12.52
N GLU A 287 -17.96 -7.31 13.39
CA GLU A 287 -17.60 -6.34 14.44
C GLU A 287 -17.03 -5.03 13.90
N LEU A 288 -16.29 -5.11 12.79
CA LEU A 288 -15.70 -3.96 12.13
C LEU A 288 -16.68 -3.26 11.20
N GLY A 289 -17.85 -3.82 10.92
CA GLY A 289 -18.81 -3.25 9.96
C GLY A 289 -18.36 -3.36 8.49
N ILE A 290 -17.56 -4.38 8.16
CA ILE A 290 -17.03 -4.59 6.81
C ILE A 290 -17.88 -5.63 6.07
N GLU A 291 -18.55 -5.20 4.99
CA GLU A 291 -19.19 -6.12 4.04
C GLU A 291 -18.09 -6.81 3.20
N LYS A 292 -18.10 -8.14 3.07
CA LYS A 292 -17.15 -8.82 2.18
C LYS A 292 -17.55 -8.57 0.71
N PRO A 293 -16.69 -7.93 -0.10
CA PRO A 293 -16.99 -7.71 -1.51
C PRO A 293 -17.00 -9.05 -2.29
N PRO A 294 -17.69 -9.11 -3.43
CA PRO A 294 -17.58 -10.24 -4.35
C PRO A 294 -16.13 -10.52 -4.77
N ASP A 295 -15.77 -11.80 -4.95
CA ASP A 295 -14.41 -12.17 -5.36
C ASP A 295 -14.12 -11.71 -6.80
N MET A 296 -13.16 -10.78 -6.94
CA MET A 296 -12.81 -10.22 -8.24
C MET A 296 -12.22 -11.24 -9.22
N ARG A 297 -11.48 -12.23 -8.72
CA ARG A 297 -10.88 -13.29 -9.55
C ARG A 297 -11.95 -14.22 -10.07
N GLU A 298 -12.94 -14.54 -9.24
CA GLU A 298 -14.14 -15.28 -9.64
C GLU A 298 -14.95 -14.52 -10.70
N ILE A 299 -15.22 -13.23 -10.51
CA ILE A 299 -15.89 -12.40 -11.52
C ILE A 299 -15.12 -12.42 -12.85
N ARG A 300 -13.80 -12.25 -12.81
CA ARG A 300 -12.95 -12.30 -14.01
C ARG A 300 -12.99 -13.68 -14.68
N ARG A 301 -13.04 -14.78 -13.92
CA ARG A 301 -13.17 -16.15 -14.43
C ARG A 301 -14.51 -16.31 -15.16
N MET A 302 -15.61 -15.93 -14.52
CA MET A 302 -16.96 -16.02 -15.11
C MET A 302 -17.08 -15.23 -16.41
N ILE A 303 -16.57 -13.99 -16.45
CA ILE A 303 -16.58 -13.16 -17.68
C ILE A 303 -15.82 -13.85 -18.82
N ARG A 304 -14.69 -14.51 -18.54
CA ARG A 304 -13.91 -15.23 -19.56
C ARG A 304 -14.67 -16.45 -20.08
N GLU A 305 -15.30 -17.21 -19.20
CA GLU A 305 -16.10 -18.38 -19.57
C GLU A 305 -17.31 -18.01 -20.42
N GLN A 306 -18.01 -16.92 -20.07
CA GLN A 306 -19.14 -16.42 -20.86
C GLN A 306 -18.71 -16.01 -22.28
N LYS A 307 -17.60 -15.27 -22.41
CA LYS A 307 -17.05 -14.91 -23.73
C LYS A 307 -16.64 -16.12 -24.55
N LYS A 308 -16.11 -17.17 -23.90
CA LYS A 308 -15.78 -18.43 -24.57
C LYS A 308 -17.03 -19.12 -25.10
N ARG A 309 -18.06 -19.27 -24.27
CA ARG A 309 -19.35 -19.89 -24.65
C ARG A 309 -20.05 -19.12 -25.77
N GLU A 310 -20.03 -17.79 -25.72
CA GLU A 310 -20.61 -16.95 -26.77
C GLU A 310 -19.88 -17.13 -28.11
N LYS A 311 -18.55 -17.19 -28.08
CA LYS A 311 -17.75 -17.46 -29.28
C LYS A 311 -18.04 -18.84 -29.87
N GLU A 312 -18.14 -19.87 -29.03
CA GLU A 312 -18.48 -21.23 -29.45
C GLU A 312 -19.89 -21.29 -30.06
N ARG A 313 -20.87 -20.61 -29.46
CA ARG A 313 -22.23 -20.49 -29.99
C ARG A 313 -22.25 -19.81 -31.37
N LEU A 314 -21.51 -18.71 -31.53
CA LEU A 314 -21.42 -18.00 -32.80
C LEU A 314 -20.75 -18.84 -33.90
N GLN A 315 -19.75 -19.65 -33.54
CA GLN A 315 -19.08 -20.59 -34.44
C GLN A 315 -19.96 -21.78 -34.84
N GLN A 316 -20.86 -22.22 -33.97
CA GLN A 316 -21.83 -23.28 -34.28
C GLN A 316 -23.02 -22.77 -35.12
N SER A 317 -23.31 -21.47 -35.07
CA SER A 317 -24.37 -20.84 -35.87
C SER A 317 -23.90 -20.30 -37.23
N ALA A 318 -22.60 -20.39 -37.54
CA ALA A 318 -21.99 -19.93 -38.78
C ALA A 318 -21.61 -21.11 -39.67
#